data_AF-A0A2E2AXY3-F1
#
_entry.id   AF-A0A2E2AXY3-F1
#
_cell.length_a   1.000
_cell.length_b   1.000
_cell.length_c   1.000
_cell.angle_alpha   90.00
_cell.angle_beta   90.00
_cell.angle_gamma   90.00
#
_symmetry.space_group_name_H-M   'P 1'
#
loop_
_entity.id
_entity.type
_entity.pdbx_description
1 polymer ?
#
loop_
_entity_poly.entity_id
_entity_poly.type
_entity_poly.pdbx_seq_one_letter_code
_entity_poly.pdbx_strand_id
1 'polypeptide(L)' 'MFESKRCHRIKSLSVTGGFLDGLDIQFVDGLNCLIGHRGTGKTTILEFVRYVLNEFQAGDTGLICRRRV' A
#
# COMPACT_ATOMS: atom_id res chain seq x y z
N MET A 1 -13.99 -0.80 23.79
CA MET A 1 -12.80 0.07 23.86
C MET A 1 -11.63 -0.78 23.39
N PHE A 2 -11.15 -0.60 22.16
CA PHE A 2 -10.07 -1.42 21.62
C PHE A 2 -8.75 -1.03 22.27
N GLU A 3 -8.11 -1.99 22.95
CA GLU A 3 -6.77 -1.88 23.51
C GLU A 3 -5.78 -1.48 22.41
N SER A 4 -5.29 -0.25 22.43
CA SER A 4 -4.25 0.20 21.49
C SER A 4 -2.90 -0.39 21.90
N LYS A 5 -2.61 -1.59 21.41
CA LYS A 5 -1.27 -2.17 21.45
C LYS A 5 -0.29 -1.19 20.78
N ARG A 6 0.86 -0.91 21.39
CA ARG A 6 1.88 -0.06 20.74
C ARG A 6 2.43 -0.77 19.50
N CYS A 7 2.00 -0.34 18.32
CA CYS A 7 2.49 -0.81 17.04
C CYS A 7 2.65 0.35 16.05
N HIS A 8 3.48 0.15 15.04
CA HIS A 8 3.58 1.06 13.90
C HIS A 8 2.30 0.99 13.07
N ARG A 9 1.84 2.15 12.60
CA ARG A 9 0.60 2.30 11.82
C ARG A 9 0.84 3.25 10.66
N ILE A 10 0.32 2.87 9.50
CA ILE A 10 0.26 3.76 8.34
C ILE A 10 -1.01 4.60 8.49
N LYS A 11 -0.87 5.92 8.47
CA LYS A 11 -1.99 6.85 8.66
C LYS A 11 -2.62 7.26 7.34
N SER A 12 -1.81 7.48 6.32
CA SER A 12 -2.28 7.85 4.99
C SER A 12 -1.36 7.35 3.89
N LEU A 13 -1.88 7.36 2.66
CA LEU A 13 -1.13 7.15 1.42
C LEU A 13 -1.65 8.16 0.39
N SER A 14 -0.73 8.94 -0.18
CA SER A 14 -1.02 9.89 -1.25
C SER A 14 -0.14 9.57 -2.46
N VAL A 15 -0.70 9.69 -3.67
CA VAL A 15 -0.01 9.35 -4.92
C VAL A 15 0.02 10.56 -5.84
N THR A 16 1.20 10.85 -6.39
CA THR A 16 1.42 11.89 -7.40
C THR A 16 2.00 11.26 -8.66
N GLY A 17 1.33 11.46 -9.78
CA GLY A 17 1.66 10.92 -11.10
C GLY A 17 1.21 9.47 -11.33
N GLY A 18 1.24 9.05 -12.60
CA GLY A 18 0.96 7.67 -13.00
C GLY A 18 -0.52 7.29 -12.96
N PHE A 19 -0.80 6.00 -12.75
CA PHE A 19 -2.14 5.42 -12.88
C PHE A 19 -3.13 5.85 -11.79
N LEU A 20 -2.67 6.07 -10.56
CA LEU A 20 -3.49 6.46 -9.40
C LEU A 20 -3.22 7.92 -8.99
N ASP A 21 -2.85 8.79 -9.94
CA ASP A 21 -2.55 10.18 -9.65
C ASP A 21 -3.70 10.88 -8.91
N GLY A 22 -3.36 11.67 -7.90
CA GLY A 22 -4.32 12.39 -7.05
C GLY A 22 -5.05 11.53 -6.02
N LEU A 23 -4.73 10.24 -5.91
CA LEU A 23 -5.29 9.37 -4.88
C LEU A 23 -4.77 9.82 -3.50
N ASP A 24 -5.69 10.10 -2.56
CA ASP A 24 -5.40 10.32 -1.15
C ASP A 24 -6.28 9.38 -0.30
N ILE A 25 -5.65 8.52 0.49
CA ILE A 25 -6.33 7.55 1.35
C ILE A 25 -5.96 7.84 2.80
N GLN A 26 -6.99 7.98 3.64
CA GLN A 26 -6.87 8.01 5.10
C GLN A 26 -7.23 6.63 5.66
N PHE A 27 -6.29 5.98 6.34
CA PHE A 27 -6.51 4.66 6.92
C PHE A 27 -7.15 4.76 8.30
N VAL A 28 -8.08 3.85 8.60
CA VAL A 28 -8.63 3.70 9.94
C VAL A 28 -7.72 2.85 10.81
N ASP A 29 -7.81 3.04 12.12
CA ASP A 29 -7.15 2.15 13.08
C ASP A 29 -7.85 0.78 13.06
N GLY A 30 -7.17 -0.23 12.53
CA GLY A 30 -7.67 -1.61 12.42
C GLY A 30 -7.59 -2.16 11.00
N LEU A 31 -8.59 -2.98 10.63
CA LEU A 31 -8.65 -3.62 9.32
C LEU A 31 -9.21 -2.65 8.28
N ASN A 32 -8.43 -2.39 7.23
CA ASN A 32 -8.85 -1.59 6.08
C ASN A 32 -9.11 -2.52 4.89
N CYS A 33 -10.28 -2.40 4.26
CA CYS A 33 -10.69 -3.23 3.13
C CYS A 33 -10.75 -2.39 1.84
N LEU A 34 -9.89 -2.69 0.87
CA LEU A 34 -9.90 -2.05 -0.45
C LEU A 34 -10.82 -2.82 -1.41
N ILE A 35 -11.91 -2.19 -1.87
CA ILE A 35 -12.97 -2.84 -2.67
C ILE A 35 -13.12 -2.15 -4.04
N GLY A 36 -13.50 -2.91 -5.07
CA GLY A 36 -13.89 -2.37 -6.38
C GLY A 36 -13.74 -3.39 -7.53
N HIS A 37 -13.92 -2.94 -8.76
CA HIS A 37 -13.80 -3.78 -9.97
C HIS A 37 -12.36 -4.23 -10.28
N ARG A 38 -12.20 -5.23 -11.17
CA ARG A 38 -10.87 -5.65 -11.65
C ARG A 38 -10.18 -4.47 -12.36
N GLY A 39 -8.87 -4.34 -12.20
CA GLY A 39 -8.08 -3.27 -12.85
C GLY A 39 -8.10 -1.92 -12.15
N THR A 40 -8.86 -1.70 -11.06
CA THR A 40 -8.95 -0.38 -10.40
C THR A 40 -7.80 -0.05 -9.44
N GLY A 41 -6.66 -0.75 -9.50
CA GLY A 41 -5.47 -0.41 -8.69
C GLY A 41 -5.46 -0.84 -7.23
N LYS A 42 -6.39 -1.70 -6.77
CA LYS A 42 -6.39 -2.24 -5.39
C LYS A 42 -5.05 -2.86 -4.98
N THR A 43 -4.50 -3.74 -5.82
CA THR A 43 -3.20 -4.35 -5.58
C THR A 43 -2.08 -3.33 -5.71
N THR A 44 -2.21 -2.37 -6.62
CA THR A 44 -1.22 -1.29 -6.81
C THR A 44 -1.05 -0.44 -5.55
N ILE A 45 -2.12 -0.16 -4.80
CA ILE A 45 -2.05 0.56 -3.51
C ILE A 45 -1.17 -0.23 -2.51
N LEU A 46 -1.36 -1.54 -2.41
CA LEU A 46 -0.54 -2.39 -1.53
C LEU A 46 0.93 -2.43 -1.97
N GLU A 47 1.18 -2.46 -3.28
CA GLU A 47 2.54 -2.42 -3.83
C GLU A 47 3.22 -1.06 -3.61
N PHE A 48 2.50 0.05 -3.67
CA PHE A 48 3.05 1.36 -3.29
C PHE A 48 3.44 1.44 -1.83
N VAL A 49 2.61 0.90 -0.92
CA VAL A 49 2.98 0.80 0.50
C VAL A 49 4.27 0.00 0.66
N ARG A 50 4.39 -1.15 -0.01
CA ARG A 50 5.62 -1.97 0.01
C ARG A 50 6.82 -1.23 -0.55
N TYR A 51 6.65 -0.52 -1.67
CA TYR A 51 7.70 0.26 -2.31
C TYR A 51 8.23 1.35 -1.39
N VAL A 52 7.34 2.16 -0.80
CA VAL A 52 7.72 3.27 0.09
C VAL A 52 8.40 2.76 1.36
N LEU A 53 7.98 1.61 1.88
CA LEU A 53 8.61 0.97 3.04
C LEU A 53 9.87 0.17 2.69
N ASN A 54 10.22 0.05 1.40
CA ASN A 54 11.28 -0.82 0.89
C ASN A 54 11.11 -2.32 1.28
N GLU A 55 9.87 -2.73 1.54
CA GLU A 55 9.47 -4.06 2.02
C GLU A 55 9.02 -4.96 0.86
N PHE A 56 9.94 -5.18 -0.08
CA PHE A 56 9.74 -6.17 -1.13
C PHE A 56 10.02 -7.58 -0.62
N GLN A 57 9.25 -8.56 -1.09
CA GLN A 57 9.44 -9.96 -0.71
C GLN A 57 10.89 -10.40 -0.98
N ALA A 58 11.51 -11.09 -0.02
CA ALA A 58 12.79 -11.74 -0.24
C ALA A 58 12.65 -12.87 -1.27
N GLY A 59 13.61 -12.98 -2.21
CA GLY A 59 13.61 -13.97 -3.30
C GLY A 59 13.48 -13.35 -4.70
N ASP A 60 13.58 -14.18 -5.73
CA ASP A 60 13.62 -13.74 -7.13
C ASP A 60 12.42 -12.87 -7.54
N THR A 61 11.25 -13.14 -6.96
CA THR A 61 10.02 -12.40 -7.25
C THR A 61 10.10 -10.93 -6.81
N GLY A 62 10.68 -10.64 -5.64
CA GLY A 62 10.86 -9.25 -5.18
C GLY A 62 11.94 -8.49 -5.96
N LEU A 63 12.97 -9.18 -6.45
CA LEU A 63 13.99 -8.59 -7.33
C LEU A 63 13.41 -8.21 -8.71
N ILE A 64 12.42 -8.95 -9.21
CA ILE A 64 11.70 -8.60 -10.43
C ILE A 64 10.84 -7.34 -10.22
N CYS A 65 10.18 -7.20 -9.06
CA CYS A 65 9.41 -6.00 -8.74
C CYS A 65 10.31 -4.76 -8.57
N ARG A 66 11.48 -4.91 -7.94
CA ARG A 66 12.47 -3.82 -7.79
C ARG A 66 13.05 -3.31 -9.11
N ARG A 67 13.10 -4.14 -10.16
CA ARG A 67 13.66 -3.77 -11.48
C ARG A 67 12.65 -3.14 -12.44
N ARG A 68 11.36 -3.07 -12.06
CA ARG A 68 10.28 -2.56 -12.93
C ARG A 68 9.76 -1.19 -12.53
N VAL A 69 10.34 -0.56 -11.51
CA VAL A 69 10.09 0.82 -11.08
C VAL A 69 11.32 1.63 -11.42
#